data_AF-A0A8B5XZR9-F1
#
_entry.id   AF-A0A8B5XZR9-F1
#
_cell.length_a   1.000
_cell.length_b   1.000
_cell.length_c   1.000
_cell.angle_alpha   90.00
_cell.angle_beta   90.00
_cell.angle_gamma   90.00
#
_symmetry.space_group_name_H-M   'P 1'
#
loop_
_entity.id
_entity.type
_entity.pdbx_description
1 polymer ?
#
loop_
_entity_poly.entity_id
_entity_poly.type
_entity_poly.pdbx_seq_one_letter_code
_entity_poly.pdbx_strand_id
1 'polypeptide(L)'
;MPGSFKISSHQLMILILLYSVGTVILHTPSPLVSFAKQDAWLAALLGTGIALIFVWFYIRVGNLYPDLALDQINEKVFGNLIGKMINLTFFSGHFPLLPRQLIMWGISLKLFGCRILHL
;
A
#
# COMPACT_ATOMS: atom_id res chain seq x y z
N MET A 1 -10.87 17.00 -19.84
CA MET A 1 -9.62 17.53 -19.25
C MET A 1 -8.48 17.18 -20.19
N PRO A 2 -7.72 18.16 -20.73
CA PRO A 2 -6.66 17.90 -21.70
C PRO A 2 -5.42 17.32 -21.03
N GLY A 3 -4.85 16.28 -21.64
CA GLY A 3 -3.60 15.62 -21.23
C GLY A 3 -3.77 14.38 -20.34
N SER A 4 -4.52 13.35 -20.76
CA SER A 4 -4.59 12.10 -19.99
C SER A 4 -3.30 11.30 -20.15
N PHE A 5 -2.35 11.48 -19.23
CA PHE A 5 -1.30 10.48 -18.97
C PHE A 5 -1.99 9.21 -18.43
N LYS A 6 -2.53 8.40 -19.33
CA LYS A 6 -3.16 7.12 -19.00
C LYS A 6 -2.06 6.08 -18.85
N ILE A 7 -1.90 5.60 -17.63
CA ILE A 7 -1.02 4.47 -17.33
C ILE A 7 -1.67 3.20 -17.88
N SER A 8 -0.92 2.43 -18.68
CA SER A 8 -1.39 1.13 -19.17
C SER A 8 -1.55 0.15 -18.00
N SER A 9 -2.49 -0.79 -18.09
CA SER A 9 -2.73 -1.80 -17.04
C SER A 9 -1.45 -2.54 -16.63
N HIS A 10 -0.55 -2.84 -17.59
CA HIS A 10 0.74 -3.45 -17.30
C HIS A 10 1.69 -2.52 -16.53
N GLN A 11 1.73 -1.24 -16.86
CA GLN A 11 2.56 -0.26 -16.16
C GLN A 11 2.08 -0.07 -14.71
N LEU A 12 0.75 -0.03 -14.51
CA LEU A 12 0.15 0.03 -13.18
C LEU A 12 0.45 -1.25 -12.38
N MET A 13 0.35 -2.42 -13.02
CA MET A 13 0.69 -3.69 -12.39
C MET A 13 2.14 -3.71 -11.90
N ILE A 14 3.08 -3.33 -12.76
CA ILE A 14 4.51 -3.24 -12.39
C ILE A 14 4.70 -2.27 -11.23
N LEU A 15 4.05 -1.09 -11.27
CA LEU A 15 4.15 -0.09 -10.21
C LEU A 15 3.65 -0.61 -8.86
N ILE A 16 2.48 -1.25 -8.86
CA ILE A 16 1.89 -1.84 -7.64
C ILE A 16 2.76 -2.97 -7.11
N LEU A 17 3.30 -3.83 -7.97
CA LEU A 17 4.19 -4.93 -7.57
C LEU A 17 5.50 -4.40 -6.95
N LEU A 18 6.16 -3.45 -7.60
CA LEU A 18 7.41 -2.87 -7.09
C LEU A 18 7.19 -2.19 -5.73
N TYR A 19 6.12 -1.41 -5.62
CA TYR A 19 5.76 -0.74 -4.37
C TYR A 19 5.43 -1.74 -3.25
N SER A 20 4.60 -2.74 -3.53
CA SER A 20 4.13 -3.68 -2.52
C SER A 20 5.24 -4.60 -2.04
N VAL A 21 6.01 -5.20 -2.96
CA VAL A 21 7.12 -6.10 -2.59
C VAL A 21 8.24 -5.32 -1.93
N GLY A 22 8.60 -4.14 -2.46
CA GLY A 22 9.69 -3.32 -1.94
C GLY A 22 9.44 -2.82 -0.53
N THR A 23 8.20 -2.45 -0.20
CA THR A 23 7.86 -1.99 1.17
C THR A 23 7.82 -3.16 2.17
N VAL A 24 7.19 -4.27 1.80
CA VAL A 24 7.00 -5.43 2.70
C VAL A 24 8.33 -6.09 3.07
N ILE A 25 9.25 -6.24 2.12
CA ILE A 25 10.51 -6.96 2.38
C ILE A 25 11.43 -6.22 3.36
N LEU A 26 11.28 -4.90 3.47
CA LEU A 26 12.10 -4.06 4.35
C LEU A 26 11.47 -3.86 5.74
N HIS A 27 10.14 -3.86 5.82
CA HIS A 27 9.42 -3.55 7.07
C HIS A 27 8.99 -4.79 7.86
N THR A 28 8.52 -5.82 7.16
CA THR A 28 7.77 -6.93 7.78
C THR A 28 8.62 -8.04 8.39
N PRO A 29 9.80 -8.44 7.87
CA PRO A 29 10.43 -9.69 8.32
C PRO A 29 10.93 -9.64 9.77
N SER A 30 11.54 -8.55 10.22
CA SER A 30 12.07 -8.43 11.59
C SER A 30 10.99 -8.61 12.67
N PRO A 31 9.85 -7.88 12.65
CA PRO A 31 8.78 -8.12 13.61
C PRO A 31 8.09 -9.47 13.40
N LEU A 32 7.89 -9.91 12.16
CA LEU A 32 7.23 -11.18 11.88
C LEU A 32 7.99 -12.38 12.48
N VAL A 33 9.32 -12.40 12.31
CA VAL A 33 10.19 -13.44 12.87
C VAL A 33 10.30 -13.33 14.39
N SER A 34 10.26 -12.12 14.96
CA SER A 34 10.31 -11.97 16.43
C SER A 34 9.08 -12.56 17.12
N PHE A 35 7.90 -12.45 16.50
CA PHE A 35 6.65 -12.97 17.06
C PHE A 35 6.42 -14.45 16.73
N ALA A 36 6.56 -14.83 15.45
CA ALA A 36 6.19 -16.17 14.97
C ALA A 36 7.37 -17.16 14.90
N LYS A 37 8.61 -16.69 15.06
CA LYS A 37 9.85 -17.49 15.00
C LYS A 37 9.88 -18.41 13.78
N GLN A 38 9.68 -19.72 13.98
CA GLN A 38 9.72 -20.75 12.94
C GLN A 38 8.42 -20.82 12.10
N ASP A 39 7.30 -20.31 12.61
CA ASP A 39 6.00 -20.33 11.93
C ASP A 39 5.72 -19.02 11.16
N ALA A 40 6.74 -18.17 11.02
CA ALA A 40 6.64 -16.89 10.31
C ALA A 40 6.19 -17.04 8.85
N TRP A 41 6.56 -18.13 8.18
CA TRP A 41 6.15 -18.43 6.81
C TRP A 41 4.65 -18.74 6.71
N LEU A 42 4.08 -19.42 7.71
CA LEU A 42 2.65 -19.72 7.76
C LEU A 42 1.84 -18.45 8.04
N ALA A 43 2.31 -17.61 8.97
CA ALA A 43 1.73 -16.31 9.23
C ALA A 43 1.77 -15.39 8.00
N ALA A 44 2.87 -15.40 7.24
CA ALA A 44 2.98 -14.67 5.98
C ALA A 44 1.98 -15.18 4.92
N LEU A 45 1.82 -16.50 4.80
CA LEU A 45 0.89 -17.10 3.83
C LEU A 45 -0.56 -16.75 4.16
N LEU A 46 -0.95 -16.85 5.43
CA LEU A 46 -2.29 -16.49 5.89
C LEU A 46 -2.57 -15.00 5.71
N GLY A 47 -1.61 -14.13 6.07
CA GLY A 47 -1.72 -12.69 5.86
C GLY A 47 -1.88 -12.33 4.38
N THR A 48 -1.13 -13.00 3.50
CA THR A 48 -1.25 -12.82 2.05
C THR A 48 -2.62 -13.28 1.54
N GLY A 49 -3.13 -14.42 2.02
CA GLY A 49 -4.46 -14.91 1.66
C GLY A 49 -5.58 -13.91 2.02
N ILE A 50 -5.52 -13.34 3.22
CA ILE A 50 -6.46 -12.30 3.66
C ILE A 50 -6.32 -11.05 2.77
N ALA A 51 -5.09 -10.62 2.48
CA ALA A 51 -4.86 -9.46 1.61
C ALA A 51 -5.44 -9.65 0.20
N LEU A 52 -5.35 -10.85 -0.38
CA LEU A 52 -5.95 -11.15 -1.70
C LEU A 52 -7.48 -11.03 -1.69
N ILE A 53 -8.14 -11.42 -0.61
CA ILE A 53 -9.59 -11.24 -0.45
C ILE A 53 -9.95 -9.75 -0.46
N PHE A 54 -9.18 -8.92 0.25
CA PHE A 54 -9.36 -7.47 0.21
C PHE A 54 -9.10 -6.87 -1.18
N VAL A 55 -8.05 -7.30 -1.88
CA VAL A 55 -7.78 -6.85 -3.25
C VAL A 55 -8.96 -7.18 -4.18
N TRP A 56 -9.49 -8.40 -4.09
CA TRP A 56 -10.68 -8.79 -4.84
C TRP A 56 -11.88 -7.89 -4.53
N PHE A 57 -12.12 -7.60 -3.25
CA PHE A 57 -13.18 -6.69 -2.82
C PHE A 57 -13.00 -5.28 -3.40
N TYR A 58 -11.78 -4.71 -3.31
CA TYR A 58 -11.47 -3.39 -3.87
C TYR A 58 -11.67 -3.33 -5.38
N ILE A 59 -11.23 -4.36 -6.12
CA ILE A 59 -11.46 -4.45 -7.57
C ILE A 59 -12.96 -4.48 -7.87
N ARG A 60 -13.75 -5.24 -7.09
CA ARG A 60 -15.20 -5.33 -7.30
C ARG A 60 -15.90 -3.99 -7.09
N VAL A 61 -15.53 -3.26 -6.03
CA VAL A 61 -16.07 -1.93 -5.72
C VAL A 61 -15.63 -0.90 -6.78
N GLY A 62 -14.36 -0.91 -7.19
CA GLY A 62 -13.86 -0.02 -8.25
C GLY A 62 -14.54 -0.25 -9.59
N ASN A 63 -14.83 -1.50 -9.95
CA ASN A 63 -15.59 -1.83 -11.16
C ASN A 63 -17.07 -1.43 -11.07
N LEU A 64 -17.65 -1.28 -9.87
CA LEU A 64 -19.01 -0.77 -9.68
C LEU A 64 -19.10 0.74 -9.90
N TYR A 65 -18.02 1.47 -9.63
CA TYR A 65 -17.94 2.94 -9.70
C TYR A 65 -16.70 3.40 -10.48
N PRO A 66 -16.61 3.10 -11.79
CA PRO A 66 -15.39 3.31 -12.58
C PRO A 66 -15.01 4.80 -12.74
N ASP A 67 -15.99 5.71 -12.65
CA ASP A 67 -15.80 7.14 -12.86
C ASP A 67 -15.64 7.95 -11.56
N LEU A 68 -15.69 7.28 -10.40
CA LEU A 68 -15.60 7.94 -9.10
C LEU A 68 -14.24 7.66 -8.45
N ALA A 69 -13.64 8.70 -7.88
CA ALA A 69 -12.43 8.55 -7.07
C ALA A 69 -12.77 7.91 -5.70
N LEU A 70 -11.77 7.33 -5.03
CA LEU A 70 -11.99 6.59 -3.77
C LEU A 70 -12.66 7.44 -2.68
N ASP A 71 -12.32 8.72 -2.59
CA ASP A 71 -12.96 9.70 -1.70
C ASP A 71 -14.45 9.86 -1.99
N GLN A 72 -14.81 9.93 -3.28
CA GLN A 72 -16.20 10.02 -3.75
C GLN A 72 -16.95 8.70 -3.58
N ILE A 73 -16.28 7.56 -3.78
CA ILE A 73 -16.85 6.23 -3.54
C ILE A 73 -17.20 6.10 -2.05
N ASN A 74 -16.30 6.51 -1.15
CA ASN A 74 -16.55 6.49 0.29
C ASN A 74 -17.75 7.35 0.68
N GLU A 75 -17.86 8.56 0.15
CA GLU A 75 -19.02 9.43 0.37
C GLU A 75 -20.32 8.85 -0.20
N LYS A 76 -20.26 8.15 -1.34
CA LYS A 76 -21.43 7.55 -1.99
C LYS A 76 -21.92 6.27 -1.30
N VAL A 77 -21.00 5.43 -0.81
CA VAL A 77 -21.34 4.16 -0.16
C VAL A 77 -21.74 4.36 1.30
N PHE A 78 -21.04 5.23 2.04
CA PHE A 78 -21.26 5.44 3.48
C PHE A 78 -22.03 6.72 3.81
N GLY A 79 -22.30 7.59 2.83
CA GLY A 79 -22.96 8.89 3.00
C GLY A 79 -21.97 10.03 3.30
N ASN A 80 -22.41 11.28 3.09
CA ASN A 80 -21.55 12.48 3.19
C ASN A 80 -20.87 12.68 4.55
N LEU A 81 -21.48 12.25 5.65
CA LEU A 81 -20.91 12.44 6.99
C LEU A 81 -19.88 11.36 7.32
N ILE A 82 -20.27 10.09 7.18
CA ILE A 82 -19.41 8.95 7.50
C ILE A 82 -18.27 8.83 6.47
N GLY A 83 -18.56 9.06 5.19
CA GLY A 83 -17.54 9.08 4.13
C GLY A 83 -16.45 10.13 4.38
N LYS A 84 -16.83 11.34 4.83
CA LYS A 84 -15.86 12.36 5.23
C LYS A 84 -15.04 11.98 6.44
N MET A 85 -15.65 11.34 7.45
CA MET A 85 -14.89 10.84 8.62
C MET A 85 -13.90 9.74 8.23
N ILE A 86 -14.27 8.84 7.30
CA ILE A 86 -13.39 7.80 6.77
C ILE A 86 -12.22 8.45 6.01
N ASN A 87 -12.51 9.38 5.11
CA ASN A 87 -11.48 10.11 4.35
C ASN A 87 -10.54 10.89 5.27
N LEU A 88 -11.08 11.54 6.32
CA LEU A 88 -10.30 12.24 7.32
C LEU A 88 -9.41 11.29 8.12
N THR A 89 -9.93 10.12 8.52
CA THR A 89 -9.18 9.10 9.25
C THR A 89 -8.03 8.55 8.40
N PHE A 90 -8.27 8.34 7.11
CA PHE A 90 -7.23 7.96 6.15
C PHE A 90 -6.11 9.01 6.14
N PHE A 91 -6.47 10.28 5.94
CA PHE A 91 -5.48 11.37 5.92
C PHE A 91 -4.74 11.54 7.24
N SER A 92 -5.45 11.51 8.38
CA SER A 92 -4.87 11.69 9.70
C SER A 92 -4.00 10.50 10.12
N GLY A 93 -4.33 9.28 9.70
CA GLY A 93 -3.54 8.08 10.01
C GLY A 93 -2.20 8.04 9.27
N HIS A 94 -2.15 8.58 8.05
CA HIS A 94 -0.91 8.68 7.29
C HIS A 94 0.05 9.73 7.85
N PHE A 95 -0.44 10.85 8.37
CA PHE A 95 0.38 11.99 8.79
C PHE A 95 1.48 11.65 9.83
N PRO A 96 1.21 10.89 10.91
CA PRO A 96 2.22 10.47 11.88
C PRO A 96 3.17 9.38 11.37
N LEU A 97 2.79 8.64 10.32
CA LEU A 97 3.60 7.58 9.72
C LEU A 97 4.59 8.12 8.69
N LEU A 98 4.32 9.29 8.11
CA LEU A 98 5.21 9.92 7.12
C LEU A 98 6.67 10.08 7.59
N PRO A 99 6.96 10.53 8.83
CA PRO A 99 8.33 10.60 9.33
C PRO A 99 9.00 9.22 9.42
N ARG A 100 8.27 8.19 9.89
CA ARG A 100 8.77 6.81 9.96
C ARG A 100 9.12 6.27 8.58
N GLN A 101 8.23 6.49 7.61
CA GLN A 101 8.46 6.08 6.23
C GLN A 101 9.66 6.82 5.63
N LEU A 102 9.81 8.13 5.85
CA LEU A 102 10.96 8.90 5.38
C LEU A 102 12.28 8.41 6.00
N ILE A 103 12.31 8.10 7.29
CA ILE A 103 13.50 7.60 7.98
C ILE A 103 13.92 6.24 7.40
N MET A 104 12.96 5.33 7.20
CA MET A 104 13.25 4.01 6.62
C MET A 104 13.61 4.10 5.13
N TRP A 105 13.05 5.05 4.38
CA TRP A 105 13.47 5.35 3.02
C TRP A 105 14.92 5.89 2.99
N GLY A 106 15.27 6.78 3.91
CA GLY A 106 16.63 7.32 4.07
C GLY A 106 17.66 6.25 4.42
N ILE A 107 17.34 5.32 5.33
CA ILE A 107 18.19 4.17 5.66
C ILE A 107 18.35 3.24 4.46
N SER A 108 17.27 2.99 3.71
CA SER A 108 17.30 2.14 2.51
C SER A 108 18.15 2.78 1.41
N LEU A 109 18.01 4.08 1.16
CA LEU A 109 18.85 4.83 0.22
C LEU A 109 20.32 4.81 0.63
N LYS A 110 20.62 4.88 1.93
CA LYS A 110 21.99 4.83 2.44
C LYS A 110 22.59 3.43 2.31
N LEU A 111 21.81 2.37 2.56
CA LEU A 111 22.24 0.98 2.40
C LEU A 111 22.44 0.59 0.93
N PHE A 112 21.53 0.97 0.03
CA PHE A 112 21.66 0.66 -1.41
C PHE A 112 22.63 1.59 -2.14
N GLY A 113 22.66 2.88 -1.80
CA GLY A 113 23.59 3.86 -2.39
C GLY A 113 25.04 3.65 -1.98
N CYS A 114 25.31 3.22 -0.75
CA CYS A 114 26.68 2.94 -0.28
C CYS A 114 27.26 1.66 -0.89
N ARG A 115 26.41 0.73 -1.36
CA ARG A 115 26.83 -0.52 -1.99
C ARG A 115 27.06 -0.42 -3.51
N ILE A 116 26.54 0.62 -4.17
CA ILE A 116 26.78 0.89 -5.60
C ILE A 116 28.08 1.69 -5.81
N LEU A 117 28.55 2.45 -4.81
CA LEU A 117 29.80 3.23 -4.88
C LEU A 117 31.07 2.41 -4.56
N HIS A 118 30.92 1.11 -4.31
CA HIS A 118 32.00 0.16 -3.98
C HIS A 118 32.08 -1.01 -4.98
N LEU A 119 31.55 -0.81 -6.20
CA LEU A 119 31.76 -1.61 -7.40
C LEU A 119 32.32 -0.70 -8.49
#